data_AF-A0A847YQP7-F1
#
_entry.id   AF-A0A847YQP7-F1
#
_cell.length_a   1.000
_cell.length_b   1.000
_cell.length_c   1.000
_cell.angle_alpha   90.00
_cell.angle_beta   90.00
_cell.angle_gamma   90.00
#
_symmetry.space_group_name_H-M   'P 1'
#
loop_
_entity.id
_entity.type
_entity.pdbx_description
1 polymer ?
#
loop_
_entity_poly.entity_id
_entity_poly.type
_entity_poly.pdbx_seq_one_letter_code
_entity_poly.pdbx_strand_id
1 'polypeptide(L)' 'MIRKDRKKAESKKNDAENNYKRYFEAKSEYDYKLPKWPRALVKWKRLYYCDRDDIIYDPETGETCNPNSLDEFVYKQP' A
#
# COMPACT_ATOMS: atom_id res chain seq x y z
N MET A 1 -1.98 43.08 20.08
CA MET A 1 -2.56 42.30 18.96
C MET A 1 -1.54 41.45 18.19
N ILE A 2 -0.31 41.92 17.95
CA ILE A 2 0.70 41.34 17.04
C ILE A 2 1.15 39.87 17.33
N ARG A 3 1.11 39.41 18.60
CA ARG A 3 1.59 38.06 18.98
C ARG A 3 0.67 36.90 18.57
N LYS A 4 -0.64 37.13 18.42
CA LYS A 4 -1.61 36.08 18.05
C LYS A 4 -1.52 35.76 16.55
N ASP A 5 -1.32 36.77 15.72
CA ASP A 5 -1.22 36.62 14.27
C ASP A 5 0.07 35.91 13.84
N ARG A 6 1.18 36.18 14.53
CA ARG A 6 2.46 35.49 14.32
C ARG A 6 2.38 34.00 14.66
N LYS A 7 1.79 33.63 15.80
CA LYS A 7 1.59 32.21 16.18
C LYS A 7 0.67 31.48 15.19
N LYS A 8 -0.36 32.16 14.68
CA LYS A 8 -1.27 31.60 13.67
C LYS A 8 -0.57 31.39 12.32
N ALA A 9 0.35 32.27 11.93
CA ALA A 9 1.16 32.12 10.73
C ALA A 9 2.19 30.98 10.87
N GLU A 10 2.82 30.83 12.04
CA GLU A 10 3.75 29.73 12.34
C GLU A 10 3.04 28.37 12.36
N SER A 11 1.85 28.26 12.97
CA SER A 11 1.03 27.04 12.93
C SER A 11 0.68 26.62 11.51
N LYS A 12 0.21 27.57 10.68
CA LYS A 12 -0.16 27.29 9.28
C LYS A 12 1.04 26.82 8.43
N LYS A 13 2.24 27.34 8.70
CA LYS A 13 3.46 26.89 8.03
C LYS A 13 3.81 25.45 8.42
N ASN A 14 3.74 25.13 9.71
CA ASN A 14 3.98 23.77 10.20
C ASN A 14 2.97 22.76 9.62
N ASP A 15 1.70 23.15 9.50
CA ASP A 15 0.67 22.31 8.89
C ASP A 15 0.96 22.05 7.40
N ALA A 16 1.42 23.07 6.67
CA ALA A 16 1.81 22.94 5.27
C ALA A 16 3.04 22.05 5.08
N GLU A 17 4.06 22.20 5.93
CA GLU A 17 5.26 21.35 5.92
C GLU A 17 4.92 19.88 6.23
N ASN A 18 4.06 19.65 7.23
CA ASN A 18 3.59 18.30 7.57
C ASN A 18 2.79 17.67 6.42
N ASN A 19 1.91 18.44 5.77
CA ASN A 19 1.17 17.95 4.62
C ASN A 19 2.08 17.63 3.43
N TYR A 20 3.09 18.48 3.17
CA TYR A 20 4.07 18.23 2.11
C TYR A 20 4.88 16.95 2.37
N LYS A 21 5.32 16.73 3.62
CA LYS A 21 6.03 15.52 4.02
C LYS A 21 5.18 14.26 3.77
N ARG A 22 3.91 14.27 4.22
CA ARG A 22 2.97 13.16 4.00
C ARG A 22 2.74 12.87 2.53
N TYR A 23 2.61 13.92 1.71
CA TYR A 23 2.49 13.77 0.26
C TYR A 23 3.72 13.10 -0.35
N PHE A 24 4.92 13.55 0.05
CA PHE A 24 6.16 13.01 -0.49
C PHE A 24 6.35 11.53 -0.12
N GLU A 25 6.07 11.16 1.14
CA GLU A 25 6.10 9.78 1.62
C GLU A 25 5.11 8.90 0.84
N ALA A 26 3.86 9.34 0.69
CA ALA A 26 2.84 8.62 -0.07
C ALA A 26 3.22 8.48 -1.56
N LYS A 27 3.80 9.52 -2.15
CA LYS A 27 4.27 9.49 -3.55
C LYS A 27 5.42 8.49 -3.72
N SER A 28 6.38 8.49 -2.82
CA SER A 28 7.50 7.56 -2.83
C SER A 28 7.03 6.11 -2.68
N GLU A 29 6.09 5.85 -1.77
CA GLU A 29 5.49 4.53 -1.59
C GLU A 29 4.72 4.08 -2.85
N TYR A 30 3.93 4.97 -3.46
CA TYR A 30 3.22 4.70 -4.70
C TYR A 30 4.19 4.35 -5.83
N ASP A 31 5.25 5.14 -6.00
CA ASP A 31 6.25 4.93 -7.06
C ASP A 31 7.01 3.61 -6.88
N TYR A 32 7.22 3.17 -5.63
CA TYR A 32 7.79 1.87 -5.32
C TYR A 32 6.83 0.70 -5.62
N LYS A 33 5.54 0.86 -5.33
CA LYS A 33 4.51 -0.19 -5.52
C LYS A 33 4.04 -0.31 -6.96
N LEU A 34 4.00 0.80 -7.70
CA LEU A 34 3.43 0.87 -9.05
C LEU A 34 4.05 -0.14 -10.03
N PRO A 35 5.38 -0.36 -10.09
CA PRO A 35 5.97 -1.35 -10.99
C PRO A 35 5.62 -2.80 -10.63
N LYS A 36 5.31 -3.08 -9.36
CA LYS A 36 4.97 -4.42 -8.87
C LYS A 36 3.49 -4.75 -9.08
N TRP A 37 2.64 -3.71 -9.09
CA TRP A 37 1.19 -3.82 -9.20
C TRP A 37 0.70 -4.63 -10.42
N PRO A 38 1.21 -4.43 -11.65
CA PRO A 38 0.77 -5.22 -12.80
C PRO A 38 1.01 -6.72 -12.64
N ARG A 39 2.16 -7.12 -12.08
CA ARG A 39 2.49 -8.53 -11.84
C ARG A 39 1.59 -9.13 -10.76
N ALA A 40 1.40 -8.39 -9.67
CA ALA A 40 0.45 -8.73 -8.62
C ALA A 40 -0.96 -8.93 -9.18
N LEU A 41 -1.44 -8.06 -10.08
CA LEU A 41 -2.75 -8.23 -10.72
C LEU A 41 -2.85 -9.49 -11.60
N VAL A 42 -1.79 -9.83 -12.33
CA VAL A 42 -1.78 -11.07 -13.13
C VAL A 42 -1.88 -12.28 -12.22
N LYS A 43 -1.09 -12.32 -11.13
CA LYS A 43 -1.17 -13.39 -10.13
C LYS A 43 -2.56 -13.42 -9.46
N TRP A 44 -3.09 -12.29 -9.03
CA TRP A 44 -4.42 -12.18 -8.41
C TRP A 44 -5.53 -12.79 -9.28
N LYS A 45 -5.54 -12.48 -10.58
CA LYS A 45 -6.58 -12.95 -11.51
C LYS A 45 -6.68 -14.47 -11.65
N ARG A 46 -5.62 -15.21 -11.32
CA ARG A 46 -5.59 -16.68 -11.42
C ARG A 46 -5.82 -17.40 -10.09
N LEU A 47 -5.90 -16.68 -8.96
CA LEU A 47 -6.07 -17.30 -7.66
C LEU A 47 -7.50 -17.80 -7.44
N TYR A 48 -7.63 -18.93 -6.77
CA TYR A 48 -8.90 -19.51 -6.36
C TYR A 48 -8.96 -19.61 -4.84
N TYR A 49 -10.05 -19.13 -4.24
CA TYR A 49 -10.31 -19.33 -2.82
C TYR A 49 -11.08 -20.65 -2.62
N CYS A 50 -10.62 -21.47 -1.68
CA CYS A 50 -11.25 -22.70 -1.24
C CYS A 50 -11.85 -22.49 0.15
N ASP A 51 -13.18 -22.39 0.21
CA ASP A 51 -13.92 -22.14 1.45
C ASP A 51 -13.82 -23.29 2.46
N ARG A 52 -13.74 -24.54 1.97
CA ARG A 52 -13.66 -25.73 2.84
C ARG A 52 -12.45 -25.71 3.76
N ASP A 53 -11.31 -25.29 3.22
CA ASP A 53 -10.02 -25.39 3.89
C ASP A 53 -9.47 -24.00 4.31
N ASP A 54 -10.19 -22.92 4.01
CA ASP A 54 -9.79 -21.52 4.24
C ASP A 54 -8.40 -21.20 3.64
N ILE A 55 -8.21 -21.57 2.36
CA ILE A 55 -6.96 -21.37 1.63
C ILE A 55 -7.20 -20.72 0.28
N ILE A 56 -6.16 -20.05 -0.21
CA ILE A 56 -6.07 -19.52 -1.57
C ILE A 56 -5.06 -20.36 -2.34
N TYR A 57 -5.46 -20.84 -3.51
CA TYR A 57 -4.69 -21.71 -4.38
C TYR A 57 -4.28 -21.00 -5.67
N ASP A 58 -3.02 -21.17 -6.06
CA ASP A 58 -2.50 -20.73 -7.35
C ASP A 58 -2.33 -21.95 -8.29
N PRO A 59 -3.16 -22.09 -9.35
CA PRO A 59 -3.10 -23.23 -10.25
C PRO A 59 -1.85 -23.25 -11.14
N GLU A 60 -1.15 -22.13 -11.29
CA GLU A 60 0.03 -22.05 -12.16
C GLU A 60 1.27 -22.59 -11.46
N THR A 61 1.39 -22.35 -10.15
CA THR A 61 2.54 -22.77 -9.34
C THR A 61 2.25 -23.98 -8.46
N GLY A 62 0.97 -24.30 -8.23
CA GLY A 62 0.55 -25.31 -7.25
C GLY A 62 0.68 -24.85 -5.80
N GLU A 63 1.04 -23.59 -5.56
CA GLU A 63 1.21 -23.02 -4.22
C GLU A 63 -0.14 -22.70 -3.57
N THR A 64 -0.14 -22.67 -2.24
CA THR A 64 -1.28 -22.22 -1.44
C THR A 64 -0.85 -21.15 -0.44
N CYS A 65 -1.77 -20.28 -0.04
CA CYS A 65 -1.57 -19.33 1.05
C CYS A 65 -2.83 -19.18 1.90
N ASN A 66 -2.67 -18.73 3.14
CA ASN A 66 -3.79 -18.34 3.99
C ASN A 66 -4.32 -16.96 3.56
N PRO A 67 -5.63 -16.67 3.63
CA PRO A 67 -6.18 -15.36 3.26
C PRO A 67 -5.52 -14.17 3.96
N ASN A 68 -5.05 -14.37 5.20
CA ASN A 68 -4.35 -13.33 5.96
C ASN A 68 -2.97 -12.96 5.41
N SER A 69 -2.41 -13.77 4.51
CA SER A 69 -1.10 -13.59 3.88
C SER A 69 -1.21 -13.31 2.37
N LEU A 70 -2.41 -13.01 1.88
CA LEU A 70 -2.70 -12.86 0.46
C LEU A 70 -1.93 -11.68 -0.17
N ASP A 71 -1.77 -10.59 0.56
CA ASP A 71 -1.01 -9.43 0.10
C ASP A 71 0.46 -9.80 -0.16
N GLU A 72 1.13 -10.41 0.83
CA GLU A 72 2.51 -10.88 0.69
C GLU A 72 2.60 -11.90 -0.45
N PHE A 73 1.68 -12.86 -0.50
CA PHE A 73 1.68 -13.90 -1.53
C PHE A 73 1.56 -13.34 -2.95
N VAL A 74 0.73 -12.32 -3.15
CA VAL A 74 0.50 -11.68 -4.46
C VAL A 74 1.65 -10.78 -4.88
N TYR A 75 2.33 -10.12 -3.93
CA TYR A 75 3.49 -9.27 -4.21
C TYR A 75 4.85 -9.98 -4.19
N LYS A 76 4.91 -11.22 -3.70
CA LYS A 76 6.12 -12.04 -3.73
C LYS A 76 6.54 -12.26 -5.18
N GLN A 77 7.72 -11.76 -5.52
CA GLN A 77 8.32 -11.98 -6.84
C GLN A 77 9.17 -13.26 -6.79
N PRO A 78 9.23 -14.03 -7.89
CA PRO A 78 10.22 -15.09 -8.05
C PRO A 78 11.65 -14.53 -8.03
#